data_AF-A0A845YGC6-F1
#
_entry.id   AF-A0A845YGC6-F1
#
_cell.length_a   1.000
_cell.length_b   1.000
_cell.length_c   1.000
_cell.angle_alpha   90.00
_cell.angle_beta   90.00
_cell.angle_gamma   90.00
#
_symmetry.space_group_name_H-M   'P 1'
#
loop_
_entity.id
_entity.type
_entity.pdbx_description
1 polymer ?
#
loop_
_entity_poly.entity_id
_entity_poly.type
_entity_poly.pdbx_seq_one_letter_code
_entity_poly.pdbx_strand_id
1 'polypeptide(L)'
;MKPVHMNSSIKPSTYDSETYGRIAKAIAFMRQNHLHQPNLATIAQHVHLSEYHFQRLFTRWAGISPKRFLQYLTVEYAKSKIAETVPLILYVKGTNFQIQVWRALLSVPFGGITTYQGLATAMGRPTAVRAVGNALGNNPVGYLIPCHRAIRESGEFGGFRWELERKTVLLGWAASRNQTEKNEEESR
;
A
#
# COMPACT_ATOMS: atom_id res chain seq x y z
N MET A 1 39.07 35.74 0.14
CA MET A 1 39.35 34.46 0.81
C MET A 1 39.98 34.76 2.18
N LYS A 2 39.21 34.67 3.27
CA LYS A 2 39.75 34.66 4.64
C LYS A 2 39.66 33.22 5.16
N PRO A 3 40.71 32.67 5.79
CA PRO A 3 40.64 31.31 6.31
C PRO A 3 39.70 31.31 7.52
N VAL A 4 38.63 30.51 7.42
CA VAL A 4 37.80 30.18 8.58
C VAL A 4 38.65 29.26 9.45
N HIS A 5 39.01 29.75 10.65
CA HIS A 5 39.63 28.93 11.67
C HIS A 5 38.69 27.77 12.02
N MET A 6 39.02 26.56 11.54
CA MET A 6 38.45 25.33 12.08
C MET A 6 38.93 25.19 13.51
N ASN A 7 38.05 25.54 14.45
CA ASN A 7 38.30 25.30 15.85
C ASN A 7 38.15 23.79 16.12
N SER A 8 39.26 23.09 15.95
CA SER A 8 39.48 21.70 16.33
C SER A 8 39.51 21.59 17.85
N SER A 9 38.34 21.50 18.50
CA SER A 9 38.15 20.89 19.83
C SER A 9 36.68 20.97 20.27
N ILE A 10 35.83 20.09 19.73
CA ILE A 10 34.61 19.67 20.44
C ILE A 10 34.78 18.18 20.69
N LYS A 11 35.35 17.83 21.85
CA LYS A 11 35.21 16.45 22.33
C LYS A 11 33.71 16.27 22.62
N PRO A 12 33.02 15.28 22.02
CA PRO A 12 31.62 15.02 22.36
C PRO A 12 31.57 14.82 23.87
N SER A 13 30.63 15.51 24.53
CA SER A 13 30.46 15.35 25.97
C SER A 13 30.31 13.84 26.27
N THR A 14 30.85 13.36 27.38
CA THR A 14 30.64 11.96 27.82
C THR A 14 29.14 11.59 27.85
N TYR A 15 28.31 12.60 28.12
CA TYR A 15 26.85 12.55 28.03
C TYR A 15 26.32 12.24 26.62
N ASP A 16 26.90 12.80 25.56
CA ASP A 16 26.48 12.53 24.18
C ASP A 16 26.91 11.14 23.69
N SER A 17 28.09 10.66 24.10
CA SER A 17 28.56 9.32 23.73
C SER A 17 27.70 8.21 24.36
N GLU A 18 27.33 8.36 25.64
CA GLU A 18 26.46 7.40 26.32
C GLU A 18 25.03 7.45 25.76
N THR A 19 24.51 8.66 25.54
CA THR A 19 23.16 8.86 24.96
C THR A 19 23.08 8.26 23.56
N TYR A 20 24.09 8.50 22.71
CA TYR A 20 24.17 7.89 21.39
C TYR A 20 24.15 6.37 21.48
N GLY A 21 24.97 5.78 22.36
CA GLY A 21 25.00 4.33 22.57
C GLY A 21 23.65 3.75 22.97
N ARG A 22 22.88 4.44 23.83
CA ARG A 22 21.53 4.03 24.22
C ARG A 22 20.54 4.11 23.07
N ILE A 23 20.55 5.19 22.28
CA ILE A 23 19.66 5.32 21.12
C ILE A 23 20.02 4.31 20.02
N ALA A 24 21.30 4.07 19.76
CA ALA A 24 21.75 3.06 18.82
C ALA A 24 21.28 1.65 19.23
N LYS A 25 21.39 1.29 20.52
CA LYS A 25 20.86 0.04 21.06
C LYS A 25 19.34 -0.05 20.92
N ALA A 26 18.61 1.03 21.20
CA ALA A 26 17.16 1.07 21.01
C ALA A 26 16.77 0.83 19.54
N ILE A 27 17.44 1.50 18.59
CA ILE A 27 17.19 1.30 17.15
C ILE A 27 17.47 -0.16 16.75
N ALA A 28 18.58 -0.73 17.21
CA ALA A 28 18.91 -2.13 16.95
C ALA A 28 17.84 -3.07 17.50
N PHE A 29 17.40 -2.86 18.74
CA PHE A 29 16.32 -3.62 19.36
C PHE A 29 15.01 -3.50 18.57
N MET A 30 14.63 -2.29 18.17
CA MET A 30 13.42 -2.04 17.37
C MET A 30 13.50 -2.75 16.02
N ARG A 31 14.65 -2.70 15.32
CA ARG A 31 14.84 -3.43 14.05
C ARG A 31 14.74 -4.94 14.21
N GLN A 32 15.26 -5.50 15.30
CA GLN A 32 15.19 -6.95 15.55
C GLN A 32 13.80 -7.42 15.99
N ASN A 33 13.04 -6.56 16.68
CA ASN A 33 11.79 -6.96 17.34
C ASN A 33 10.52 -6.37 16.70
N HIS A 34 10.61 -5.56 15.64
CA HIS A 34 9.46 -4.86 15.04
C HIS A 34 8.29 -5.79 14.67
N LEU A 35 8.53 -7.06 14.32
CA LEU A 35 7.46 -8.03 14.04
C LEU A 35 6.58 -8.35 15.25
N HIS A 36 7.13 -8.26 16.47
CA HIS A 36 6.39 -8.45 17.71
C HIS A 36 5.73 -7.16 18.23
N GLN A 37 5.87 -6.04 17.51
CA GLN A 37 5.29 -4.73 17.85
C GLN A 37 5.56 -4.31 19.31
N PRO A 38 6.83 -4.20 19.74
CA PRO A 38 7.17 -3.80 21.10
C PRO A 38 6.61 -2.42 21.41
N ASN A 39 5.97 -2.27 22.57
CA ASN A 39 5.47 -0.98 23.01
C ASN A 39 6.60 -0.09 23.57
N LEU A 40 6.28 1.18 23.86
CA LEU A 40 7.26 2.16 24.31
C LEU A 40 7.95 1.74 25.62
N ALA A 41 7.20 1.16 26.56
CA ALA A 41 7.70 0.66 27.83
C ALA A 41 8.77 -0.41 27.63
N THR A 42 8.51 -1.40 26.78
CA THR A 42 9.46 -2.49 26.48
C THR A 42 10.78 -1.95 25.93
N ILE A 43 10.73 -0.99 25.01
CA ILE A 43 11.93 -0.42 24.39
C ILE A 43 12.70 0.44 25.39
N ALA A 44 12.00 1.26 26.17
CA ALA A 44 12.61 2.13 27.18
C ALA A 44 13.30 1.29 28.27
N GLN A 45 12.64 0.22 28.73
CA GLN A 45 13.20 -0.72 29.70
C GLN A 45 14.47 -1.40 29.16
N HIS A 46 14.50 -1.79 27.88
CA HIS A 46 15.66 -2.42 27.24
C HIS A 46 16.92 -1.53 27.25
N VAL A 47 16.75 -0.21 27.28
CA VAL A 47 17.85 0.77 27.35
C VAL A 47 17.97 1.46 28.70
N HIS A 48 17.30 0.91 29.72
CA HIS A 48 17.31 1.39 31.11
C HIS A 48 16.87 2.87 31.25
N LEU A 49 15.79 3.24 30.56
CA LEU A 49 15.19 4.57 30.61
C LEU A 49 13.69 4.49 30.97
N SER A 50 13.16 5.59 31.51
CA SER A 50 11.71 5.79 31.55
C SER A 50 11.17 6.06 30.15
N GLU A 51 9.90 5.73 29.90
CA GLU A 51 9.22 5.97 28.62
C GLU A 51 9.34 7.44 28.16
N TYR A 52 9.08 8.38 29.07
CA TYR A 52 9.16 9.81 28.80
C TYR A 52 10.58 10.24 28.37
N HIS A 53 11.60 9.79 29.11
CA HIS A 53 12.98 10.17 28.82
C HIS A 53 13.45 9.55 27.49
N PHE A 54 13.13 8.27 27.27
CA PHE A 54 13.43 7.60 26.02
C PHE A 54 12.76 8.29 24.83
N GLN A 55 11.47 8.58 24.90
CA GLN A 55 10.74 9.25 23.83
C GLN A 55 11.36 10.60 23.46
N ARG A 56 11.72 11.41 24.47
CA ARG A 56 12.35 12.72 24.25
C ARG A 56 13.73 12.58 23.61
N LEU A 57 14.58 11.70 24.14
CA LEU A 57 15.94 11.49 23.61
C LEU A 57 15.91 10.91 22.18
N PHE A 58 15.10 9.89 21.96
CA PHE A 58 14.96 9.26 20.65
C PHE A 58 14.48 10.27 19.62
N THR A 59 13.45 11.06 19.94
CA THR A 59 12.94 12.08 19.00
C THR A 59 13.99 13.14 18.69
N ARG A 60 14.77 13.57 19.70
CA ARG A 60 15.86 14.54 19.50
C ARG A 60 16.95 14.03 18.58
N TRP A 61 17.32 12.75 18.69
CA TRP A 61 18.43 12.16 17.94
C TRP A 61 18.04 11.57 16.58
N ALA A 62 16.92 10.84 16.52
CA ALA A 62 16.42 10.19 15.30
C ALA A 62 15.55 11.12 14.44
N GLY A 63 15.16 12.29 14.95
CA GLY A 63 14.31 13.26 14.25
C GLY A 63 12.83 12.87 14.17
N ILE A 64 12.45 11.66 14.62
CA ILE A 64 11.08 11.16 14.66
C ILE A 64 10.80 10.41 15.95
N SER A 65 9.52 10.23 16.31
CA SER A 65 9.14 9.48 17.51
C SER A 65 9.41 7.97 17.36
N PRO A 66 9.62 7.23 18.46
CA PRO A 66 9.77 5.77 18.43
C PRO A 66 8.61 5.07 17.72
N LYS A 67 7.38 5.53 17.94
CA LYS A 67 6.18 4.99 17.29
C LYS A 67 6.24 5.15 15.77
N ARG A 68 6.61 6.35 15.27
CA ARG A 68 6.77 6.57 13.82
C ARG A 68 7.89 5.71 13.24
N PHE A 69 8.98 5.53 13.96
CA PHE A 69 10.07 4.65 13.52
C PHE A 69 9.62 3.18 13.43
N LEU A 70 8.88 2.65 14.41
CA LEU A 70 8.29 1.30 14.31
C LEU A 70 7.30 1.16 13.15
N GLN A 71 6.48 2.19 12.92
CA GLN A 71 5.55 2.23 11.79
C GLN A 71 6.33 2.15 10.47
N TYR A 72 7.41 2.92 10.32
CA TYR A 72 8.27 2.86 9.15
C TYR A 72 8.85 1.45 8.94
N LEU A 73 9.42 0.83 9.98
CA LEU A 73 9.95 -0.54 9.89
C LEU A 73 8.86 -1.54 9.47
N THR A 74 7.64 -1.39 10.00
CA THR A 74 6.50 -2.25 9.66
C THR A 74 6.08 -2.09 8.20
N VAL A 75 6.01 -0.85 7.71
CA VAL A 75 5.67 -0.56 6.31
C VAL A 75 6.74 -1.12 5.36
N GLU A 76 8.02 -0.89 5.65
CA GLU A 76 9.10 -1.41 4.81
C GLU A 76 9.14 -2.94 4.81
N TYR A 77 8.93 -3.57 5.96
CA TYR A 77 8.77 -5.01 6.03
C TYR A 77 7.59 -5.50 5.17
N ALA A 78 6.41 -4.88 5.30
CA ALA A 78 5.24 -5.25 4.51
C ALA A 78 5.49 -5.09 3.00
N LYS A 79 6.11 -3.98 2.57
CA LYS A 79 6.51 -3.78 1.16
C LYS A 79 7.47 -4.85 0.68
N SER A 80 8.48 -5.19 1.48
CA SER A 80 9.44 -6.25 1.11
C SER A 80 8.73 -7.60 0.94
N LYS A 81 7.79 -7.94 1.84
CA LYS A 81 7.01 -9.17 1.73
C LYS A 81 6.09 -9.18 0.53
N ILE A 82 5.46 -8.04 0.20
CA ILE A 82 4.66 -7.89 -1.02
C ILE A 82 5.55 -8.06 -2.27
N ALA A 83 6.75 -7.48 -2.29
CA ALA A 83 7.68 -7.62 -3.41
C ALA A 83 8.19 -9.08 -3.57
N GLU A 84 8.29 -9.83 -2.48
CA GLU A 84 8.59 -11.26 -2.48
C GLU A 84 7.38 -12.13 -2.89
N THR A 85 6.15 -11.60 -2.85
CA THR A 85 4.97 -12.38 -3.23
C THR A 85 4.92 -12.63 -4.73
N VAL A 86 4.66 -13.89 -5.08
CA VAL A 86 4.42 -14.31 -6.45
C VAL A 86 3.00 -13.90 -6.86
N PRO A 87 2.76 -13.41 -8.10
CA PRO A 87 1.41 -13.15 -8.57
C PRO A 87 0.50 -14.37 -8.38
N LEU A 88 -0.71 -14.15 -7.87
CA LEU A 88 -1.68 -15.22 -7.70
C LEU A 88 -2.06 -15.80 -9.07
N ILE A 89 -1.69 -17.06 -9.31
CA ILE A 89 -2.02 -17.76 -10.56
C ILE A 89 -3.47 -18.24 -10.49
N LEU A 90 -4.30 -17.74 -11.41
CA LEU A 90 -5.70 -18.13 -11.52
C LEU A 90 -5.92 -19.05 -12.73
N TYR A 91 -6.34 -20.28 -12.45
CA TYR A 91 -6.80 -21.21 -13.47
C TYR A 91 -8.30 -21.01 -13.70
N VAL A 92 -8.68 -20.56 -14.89
CA VAL A 92 -10.07 -20.32 -15.28
C VAL A 92 -10.40 -21.01 -16.60
N LYS A 93 -11.62 -21.52 -16.71
CA LYS A 93 -12.14 -22.15 -17.94
C LYS A 93 -13.18 -21.23 -18.58
N GLY A 94 -13.01 -20.97 -19.87
CA GLY A 94 -13.92 -20.16 -20.67
C GLY A 94 -13.59 -20.25 -22.16
N THR A 95 -14.45 -19.69 -23.01
CA THR A 95 -14.18 -19.56 -24.44
C THR A 95 -13.00 -18.59 -24.68
N ASN A 96 -12.35 -18.68 -25.83
CA ASN A 96 -11.27 -17.75 -26.20
C ASN A 96 -11.71 -16.27 -26.10
N PHE A 97 -12.97 -15.97 -26.40
CA PHE A 97 -13.52 -14.62 -26.28
C PHE A 97 -13.70 -14.22 -24.80
N GLN A 98 -14.21 -15.12 -23.96
CA GLN A 98 -14.35 -14.87 -22.52
C GLN A 98 -13.00 -14.60 -21.86
N ILE A 99 -11.98 -15.42 -22.16
CA ILE A 99 -10.63 -15.25 -21.62
C ILE A 99 -10.03 -13.90 -22.04
N GLN A 100 -10.22 -13.48 -23.29
CA GLN A 100 -9.77 -12.16 -23.76
C GLN A 100 -10.46 -11.02 -23.01
N VAL A 101 -11.78 -11.09 -22.80
CA VAL A 101 -12.54 -10.09 -22.03
C VAL A 101 -12.04 -10.00 -20.60
N TRP A 102 -11.85 -11.14 -19.93
CA TRP A 102 -11.37 -11.16 -18.54
C TRP A 102 -9.94 -10.63 -18.43
N ARG A 103 -9.07 -10.93 -19.39
CA ARG A 103 -7.71 -10.36 -19.46
C ARG A 103 -7.74 -8.85 -19.67
N ALA A 104 -8.54 -8.36 -20.61
CA ALA A 104 -8.68 -6.91 -20.87
C ALA A 104 -9.17 -6.17 -19.62
N LEU A 105 -10.10 -6.78 -18.88
CA LEU A 105 -10.61 -6.24 -17.63
C LEU A 105 -9.55 -6.19 -16.50
N LEU A 106 -8.62 -7.16 -16.44
CA LEU A 106 -7.53 -7.14 -15.46
C LEU A 106 -6.56 -5.97 -15.67
N SER A 107 -6.50 -5.40 -16.87
CA SER A 107 -5.73 -4.19 -17.16
C SER A 107 -6.35 -2.90 -16.60
N VAL A 108 -7.60 -2.93 -16.13
CA VAL A 108 -8.23 -1.78 -15.46
C VAL A 108 -7.63 -1.64 -14.07
N PRO A 109 -6.99 -0.50 -13.74
CA PRO A 109 -6.32 -0.32 -12.45
C PRO A 109 -7.30 -0.42 -11.27
N PHE A 110 -6.77 -0.66 -10.08
CA PHE A 110 -7.57 -0.63 -8.85
C PHE A 110 -8.25 0.73 -8.69
N GLY A 111 -9.53 0.73 -8.27
CA GLY A 111 -10.36 1.93 -8.22
C GLY A 111 -10.76 2.53 -9.58
N GLY A 112 -10.27 1.97 -10.70
CA GLY A 112 -10.68 2.35 -12.04
C GLY A 112 -12.03 1.76 -12.45
N ILE A 113 -12.75 2.49 -13.29
CA ILE A 113 -14.01 2.05 -13.90
C ILE A 113 -13.83 2.01 -15.42
N THR A 114 -14.46 1.04 -16.08
CA THR A 114 -14.50 0.94 -17.53
C THR A 114 -15.93 0.70 -18.01
N THR A 115 -16.18 0.90 -19.30
CA THR A 115 -17.48 0.58 -19.91
C THR A 115 -17.39 -0.70 -20.75
N TYR A 116 -18.53 -1.34 -21.00
CA TYR A 116 -18.57 -2.47 -21.94
C TYR A 116 -18.04 -2.07 -23.33
N GLN A 117 -18.34 -0.85 -23.78
CA GLN A 117 -17.82 -0.27 -25.01
C GLN A 117 -16.30 -0.06 -24.93
N GLY A 118 -15.80 0.47 -23.82
CA GLY A 118 -14.37 0.69 -23.59
C GLY A 118 -13.58 -0.61 -23.67
N LEU A 119 -14.06 -1.68 -23.05
CA LEU A 119 -13.45 -3.02 -23.16
C LEU A 119 -13.52 -3.56 -24.59
N ALA A 120 -14.66 -3.43 -25.26
CA ALA A 120 -14.83 -3.85 -26.65
C ALA A 120 -13.84 -3.16 -27.58
N THR A 121 -13.69 -1.83 -27.44
CA THR A 121 -12.73 -1.02 -28.19
C THR A 121 -11.27 -1.39 -27.85
N ALA A 122 -10.93 -1.56 -26.57
CA ALA A 122 -9.58 -1.92 -26.14
C ALA A 122 -9.12 -3.30 -26.68
N MET A 123 -10.05 -4.22 -26.93
CA MET A 123 -9.78 -5.51 -27.57
C MET A 123 -9.80 -5.45 -29.11
N GLY A 124 -9.96 -4.26 -29.72
CA GLY A 124 -10.08 -4.09 -31.17
C GLY A 124 -11.38 -4.63 -31.76
N ARG A 125 -12.44 -4.78 -30.95
CA ARG A 125 -13.74 -5.35 -31.33
C ARG A 125 -14.89 -4.42 -30.94
N PRO A 126 -14.95 -3.17 -31.45
CA PRO A 126 -15.87 -2.13 -30.97
C PRO A 126 -17.35 -2.51 -31.08
N THR A 127 -17.72 -3.41 -31.99
CA THR A 127 -19.11 -3.87 -32.18
C THR A 127 -19.53 -4.99 -31.21
N ALA A 128 -18.61 -5.55 -30.42
CA ALA A 128 -18.84 -6.73 -29.59
C ALA A 128 -19.40 -6.43 -28.19
N VAL A 129 -19.96 -5.24 -27.95
CA VAL A 129 -20.40 -4.74 -26.62
C VAL A 129 -21.29 -5.73 -25.86
N ARG A 130 -22.33 -6.26 -26.52
CA ARG A 130 -23.25 -7.21 -25.89
C ARG A 130 -22.56 -8.53 -25.54
N ALA A 131 -21.68 -9.01 -26.42
CA ALA A 131 -20.89 -10.20 -26.17
C ALA A 131 -19.93 -9.99 -24.97
N VAL A 132 -19.32 -8.80 -24.85
CA VAL A 132 -18.52 -8.41 -23.67
C VAL A 132 -19.34 -8.49 -22.40
N GLY A 133 -20.55 -7.91 -22.38
CA GLY A 133 -21.46 -7.99 -21.23
C GLY A 133 -21.76 -9.44 -20.82
N ASN A 134 -22.07 -10.30 -21.80
CA ASN A 134 -22.29 -11.73 -21.56
C ASN A 134 -21.03 -12.45 -21.03
N ALA A 135 -19.85 -12.14 -21.56
CA ALA A 135 -18.59 -12.72 -21.09
C ALA A 135 -18.28 -12.31 -19.65
N LEU A 136 -18.53 -11.05 -19.29
CA LEU A 136 -18.37 -10.54 -17.92
C LEU A 136 -19.33 -11.20 -16.92
N GLY A 137 -20.59 -11.42 -17.32
CA GLY A 137 -21.57 -12.14 -16.50
C GLY A 137 -21.20 -13.61 -16.25
N ASN A 138 -20.42 -14.21 -17.16
CA ASN A 138 -19.91 -15.57 -17.06
C ASN A 138 -18.58 -15.68 -16.31
N ASN A 139 -18.11 -14.62 -15.66
CA ASN A 139 -16.90 -14.65 -14.85
C ASN A 139 -16.99 -15.73 -13.74
N PRO A 140 -16.09 -16.74 -13.74
CA PRO A 140 -16.11 -17.81 -12.74
C PRO A 140 -15.56 -17.37 -11.37
N VAL A 141 -14.71 -16.34 -11.32
CA VAL A 141 -14.00 -15.91 -10.12
C VAL A 141 -14.18 -14.40 -9.92
N GLY A 142 -15.40 -14.03 -9.50
CA GLY A 142 -15.73 -12.64 -9.19
C GLY A 142 -14.80 -12.06 -8.11
N TYR A 143 -14.71 -10.72 -8.07
CA TYR A 143 -13.72 -9.95 -7.31
C TYR A 143 -12.29 -10.03 -7.86
N LEU A 144 -11.72 -11.25 -7.98
CA LEU A 144 -10.36 -11.43 -8.51
C LEU A 144 -10.27 -11.08 -10.00
N ILE A 145 -11.24 -11.54 -10.79
CA ILE A 145 -11.53 -10.92 -12.09
C ILE A 145 -12.58 -9.84 -11.81
N PRO A 146 -12.23 -8.54 -11.91
CA PRO A 146 -12.98 -7.47 -11.25
C PRO A 146 -14.19 -6.99 -12.08
N CYS A 147 -15.14 -7.87 -12.39
CA CYS A 147 -16.27 -7.57 -13.28
C CYS A 147 -17.22 -6.48 -12.75
N HIS A 148 -17.13 -6.14 -11.46
CA HIS A 148 -17.82 -5.00 -10.86
C HIS A 148 -17.33 -3.64 -11.41
N ARG A 149 -16.12 -3.57 -11.99
CA ARG A 149 -15.55 -2.34 -12.59
C ARG A 149 -16.14 -1.98 -13.94
N ALA A 150 -16.86 -2.91 -14.59
CA ALA A 150 -17.46 -2.68 -15.90
C ALA A 150 -18.91 -2.21 -15.79
N ILE A 151 -19.23 -1.07 -16.41
CA ILE A 151 -20.56 -0.45 -16.41
C ILE A 151 -21.06 -0.17 -17.84
N ARG A 152 -22.31 0.29 -17.96
CA ARG A 152 -22.83 0.77 -19.25
C ARG A 152 -22.22 2.14 -19.57
N GLU A 153 -22.19 2.49 -20.85
CA GLU A 153 -21.72 3.82 -21.29
C GLU A 153 -22.57 4.97 -20.75
N SER A 154 -23.87 4.73 -20.51
CA SER A 154 -24.78 5.68 -19.85
C SER A 154 -24.43 6.00 -18.39
N GLY A 155 -23.45 5.32 -17.80
CA GLY A 155 -23.14 5.41 -16.37
C GLY A 155 -23.95 4.46 -15.50
N GLU A 156 -25.01 3.85 -16.04
CA GLU A 156 -25.82 2.88 -15.33
C GLU A 156 -25.05 1.58 -15.03
N PHE A 157 -25.36 0.99 -13.89
CA PHE A 157 -24.86 -0.34 -13.58
C PHE A 157 -25.60 -1.37 -14.45
N GLY A 158 -24.86 -2.03 -15.35
CA GLY A 158 -25.34 -3.25 -15.98
C GLY A 158 -25.46 -4.40 -14.98
N GLY A 159 -26.04 -5.52 -15.42
CA GLY A 159 -26.29 -6.69 -14.56
C GLY A 159 -25.03 -7.17 -13.84
N PHE A 160 -25.22 -7.60 -12.59
CA PHE A 160 -24.15 -8.14 -11.74
C PHE A 160 -24.65 -9.38 -11.02
N ARG A 161 -23.87 -10.47 -11.10
CA ARG A 161 -24.27 -11.78 -10.56
C ARG A 161 -24.64 -11.74 -9.08
N TRP A 162 -23.98 -10.89 -8.30
CA TRP A 162 -24.20 -10.79 -6.85
C TRP A 162 -24.96 -9.53 -6.45
N GLU A 163 -25.90 -9.09 -7.29
CA GLU A 163 -26.78 -7.94 -7.05
C GLU A 163 -26.06 -6.57 -7.09
N LEU A 164 -26.81 -5.54 -7.48
CA LEU A 164 -26.24 -4.21 -7.67
C LEU A 164 -25.70 -3.61 -6.38
N GLU A 165 -26.28 -3.93 -5.22
CA GLU A 165 -25.83 -3.43 -3.93
C GLU A 165 -24.35 -3.75 -3.67
N ARG A 166 -23.93 -5.01 -3.87
CA ARG A 166 -22.53 -5.41 -3.69
C ARG A 166 -21.61 -4.71 -4.68
N LYS A 167 -22.06 -4.51 -5.93
CA LYS A 167 -21.31 -3.77 -6.94
C LYS A 167 -21.08 -2.31 -6.51
N THR A 168 -22.13 -1.65 -6.01
CA THR A 168 -22.06 -0.28 -5.51
C THR A 168 -21.08 -0.15 -4.34
N VAL A 169 -21.17 -1.06 -3.36
CA VAL A 169 -20.28 -1.06 -2.19
C VAL A 169 -18.82 -1.24 -2.61
N LEU A 170 -18.54 -2.20 -3.50
CA LEU A 170 -17.17 -2.44 -3.99
C LEU A 170 -16.60 -1.24 -4.73
N LEU A 171 -17.40 -0.60 -5.59
CA LEU A 171 -16.99 0.60 -6.33
C LEU A 171 -16.73 1.79 -5.40
N GLY A 172 -17.65 2.04 -4.45
CA GLY A 172 -17.50 3.12 -3.47
C GLY A 172 -16.27 2.94 -2.58
N TRP A 173 -16.04 1.73 -2.09
CA TRP A 173 -14.86 1.40 -1.29
C TRP A 173 -13.55 1.56 -2.08
N ALA A 174 -13.50 1.08 -3.33
CA ALA A 174 -12.30 1.20 -4.15
C ALA A 174 -11.99 2.67 -4.52
N ALA A 175 -13.03 3.48 -4.77
CA ALA A 175 -12.88 4.90 -5.04
C ALA A 175 -12.30 5.69 -3.86
N SER A 176 -12.72 5.38 -2.62
CA SER A 176 -12.20 6.09 -1.44
C SER A 176 -10.72 5.78 -1.15
N ARG A 177 -10.28 4.55 -1.43
CA ARG A 177 -8.87 4.16 -1.28
C ARG A 177 -7.96 4.78 -2.33
N ASN A 178 -8.40 4.84 -3.58
CA ASN A 178 -7.61 5.42 -4.67
C ASN A 178 -7.37 6.93 -4.48
N GLN A 179 -8.30 7.65 -3.83
CA GLN A 179 -8.09 9.06 -3.46
C GLN A 179 -7.05 9.24 -2.35
N THR A 180 -6.99 8.29 -1.41
CA THR A 180 -6.04 8.36 -0.28
C THR A 180 -4.60 8.19 -0.76
N GLU A 181 -4.35 7.25 -1.68
CA GLU A 181 -3.01 6.98 -2.23
C GLU A 181 -2.48 8.15 -3.08
N LYS A 182 -3.31 8.77 -3.92
CA LYS A 182 -2.91 9.94 -4.72
C LYS A 182 -2.54 11.15 -3.87
N ASN A 183 -3.31 11.42 -2.82
CA ASN A 183 -3.06 12.56 -1.92
C ASN A 183 -1.75 12.39 -1.12
N GLU A 184 -1.31 11.16 -0.87
CA GLU A 184 -0.04 10.85 -0.19
C GLU A 184 1.18 10.96 -1.11
N GLU A 185 1.02 10.72 -2.42
CA GLU A 185 2.09 10.88 -3.42
C GLU A 185 2.34 12.35 -3.79
N GLU A 186 1.30 13.18 -3.88
CA GLU A 186 1.43 14.62 -4.18
C GLU A 186 1.99 15.45 -3.00
N SER A 187 1.98 14.90 -1.78
CA SER A 187 2.52 15.55 -0.58
C SER A 187 3.99 15.20 -0.28
N ARG A 188 4.65 14.38 -1.11
CA ARG A 188 6.06 13.99 -0.98
C ARG A 188 6.94 14.78 -1.95
#